data_AF-A0A965LU71-F1
#
_entry.id   AF-A0A965LU71-F1
#
_cell.length_a   1.000
_cell.length_b   1.000
_cell.length_c   1.000
_cell.angle_alpha   90.00
_cell.angle_beta   90.00
_cell.angle_gamma   90.00
#
_symmetry.space_group_name_H-M   'P 1'
#
loop_
_entity.id
_entity.type
_entity.pdbx_description
1 polymer ?
#
loop_
_entity_poly.entity_id
_entity_poly.type
_entity_poly.pdbx_seq_one_letter_code
_entity_poly.pdbx_strand_id
1 'polypeptide(L)' 'MTITTEDGNRQNMFAVEPKMYITEKDMEEHEQETYAQRAEKLNGRLAMLGFVIAVGSYLTTGQILPGVF' A
#
# COMPACT_ATOMS: atom_id res chain seq x y z
N MET A 1 -20.49 0.94 21.41
CA MET A 1 -20.58 0.19 22.68
C MET A 1 -21.75 -0.76 22.55
N THR A 2 -21.60 -2.02 22.95
CA THR A 2 -22.70 -3.00 22.96
C THR A 2 -23.06 -3.29 24.42
N ILE A 3 -24.32 -3.11 24.78
CA ILE A 3 -24.86 -3.47 26.10
C ILE A 3 -25.71 -4.72 25.95
N THR A 4 -25.42 -5.75 26.75
CA THR A 4 -26.28 -6.93 26.89
C THR A 4 -26.77 -7.01 28.33
N THR A 5 -28.04 -7.38 28.51
CA THR A 5 -28.64 -7.60 29.83
C THR A 5 -28.74 -9.09 30.04
N GLU A 6 -28.12 -9.60 31.09
CA GLU A 6 -28.17 -11.02 31.45
C GLU A 6 -29.42 -11.34 32.29
N ASP A 7 -29.81 -12.61 32.33
CA ASP A 7 -31.02 -13.12 33.03
C ASP A 7 -31.06 -12.78 34.53
N GLY A 8 -29.91 -12.45 35.13
CA GLY A 8 -29.78 -12.00 36.52
C GLY A 8 -29.96 -10.49 36.74
N ASN A 9 -30.51 -9.76 35.77
CA ASN A 9 -30.67 -8.29 35.81
C ASN A 9 -29.33 -7.53 36.01
N ARG A 10 -28.23 -8.13 35.53
CA ARG A 10 -26.90 -7.52 35.52
C ARG A 10 -26.64 -6.94 34.13
N GLN A 11 -26.16 -5.70 34.10
CA GLN A 11 -25.81 -5.03 32.84
C GLN A 11 -24.31 -5.19 32.58
N ASN A 12 -23.98 -5.88 31.49
CA ASN A 12 -22.60 -6.00 31.03
C ASN A 12 -22.36 -4.97 29.92
N MET A 13 -21.38 -4.11 30.15
CA MET A 13 -20.96 -3.10 29.20
C MET A 13 -19.62 -3.51 28.59
N PHE A 14 -19.62 -3.79 27.28
CA PHE A 14 -18.41 -4.10 26.56
C PHE A 14 -17.86 -2.84 25.89
N ALA A 15 -16.58 -2.56 26.14
CA ALA A 15 -15.87 -1.50 25.46
C ALA A 15 -15.83 -1.81 23.96
N VAL A 16 -16.14 -0.81 23.14
CA VAL A 16 -15.93 -0.88 21.69
C VAL A 16 -14.58 -0.23 21.42
N GLU A 17 -13.72 -0.94 20.72
CA GLU A 17 -12.42 -0.42 20.33
C GLU A 17 -12.59 0.83 19.44
N PRO A 18 -11.75 1.87 19.63
CA PRO A 18 -11.76 3.00 18.74
C PRO A 18 -11.34 2.52 17.34
N LYS A 19 -12.06 2.96 16.30
CA LYS A 19 -11.62 2.71 14.93
C LYS A 19 -10.27 3.38 14.73
N MET A 20 -9.33 2.65 14.13
CA MET A 20 -8.05 3.24 13.74
C MET A 20 -8.30 4.18 12.56
N TYR A 21 -8.10 5.48 12.78
CA TYR A 21 -8.26 6.51 11.74
C TYR A 21 -6.91 6.82 11.12
N ILE A 22 -6.87 6.80 9.79
CA ILE A 22 -5.82 7.48 9.01
C ILE A 22 -6.23 8.95 8.85
N THR A 23 -5.28 9.86 8.71
CA THR A 23 -5.57 11.30 8.52
C THR A 23 -6.58 11.48 7.39
N GLU A 24 -7.58 12.34 7.56
CA GLU A 24 -8.67 12.55 6.58
C GLU A 24 -8.16 12.75 5.14
N LYS A 25 -7.04 13.48 4.97
CA LYS A 25 -6.35 13.64 3.68
C LYS A 25 -5.85 12.34 3.07
N ASP A 26 -5.26 11.46 3.88
CA ASP A 26 -4.76 10.16 3.41
C ASP A 26 -5.92 9.21 3.05
N MET A 27 -7.10 9.38 3.67
CA MET A 27 -8.31 8.61 3.36
C MET A 27 -8.94 9.02 2.03
N GLU A 28 -9.01 10.33 1.76
CA GLU A 28 -9.66 10.89 0.57
C GLU A 28 -8.79 10.76 -0.69
N GLU A 29 -7.46 10.92 -0.57
CA GLU A 29 -6.57 10.94 -1.73
C GLU A 29 -6.09 9.53 -2.12
N HIS A 30 -5.97 8.62 -1.17
CA HIS A 30 -5.35 7.31 -1.36
C HIS A 30 -6.12 6.22 -0.60
N GLU A 31 -7.20 5.74 -1.21
CA GLU A 31 -8.15 4.69 -0.78
C GLU A 31 -7.54 3.47 -0.04
N GLN A 32 -6.95 3.67 1.15
CA GLN A 32 -6.28 2.67 2.00
C GLN A 32 -4.86 2.26 1.59
N GLU A 33 -4.12 3.07 0.82
CA GLU A 33 -2.70 2.78 0.53
C GLU A 33 -1.77 3.61 1.41
N THR A 34 -0.96 2.92 2.22
CA THR A 34 0.06 3.60 3.02
C THR A 34 1.15 4.20 2.13
N TYR A 35 1.82 5.25 2.60
CA TYR A 35 2.95 5.86 1.89
C TYR A 35 4.02 4.84 1.46
N ALA A 36 4.35 3.90 2.35
CA ALA A 36 5.33 2.86 2.08
C ALA A 36 4.92 1.96 0.89
N GLN A 37 3.66 1.51 0.86
CA GLN A 37 3.13 0.71 -0.24
C GLN A 37 3.18 1.45 -1.58
N ARG A 38 2.91 2.76 -1.58
CA ARG A 38 3.00 3.60 -2.78
C ARG A 38 4.45 3.72 -3.28
N ALA A 39 5.38 3.96 -2.37
CA ALA A 39 6.81 4.04 -2.70
C ALA A 39 7.32 2.72 -3.28
N GLU A 40 6.94 1.58 -2.69
CA GLU A 40 7.29 0.25 -3.20
C GLU A 40 6.69 -0.01 -4.59
N LYS A 41 5.42 0.32 -4.82
CA LYS A 41 4.79 0.18 -6.14
C LYS A 41 5.47 1.04 -7.20
N LEU A 42 5.83 2.28 -6.86
CA LEU A 42 6.53 3.17 -7.78
C LEU A 42 7.92 2.62 -8.14
N ASN A 43 8.69 2.21 -7.14
CA ASN A 43 10.00 1.59 -7.34
C ASN A 43 9.91 0.32 -8.19
N GLY A 44 8.93 -0.54 -7.92
CA GLY A 44 8.67 -1.75 -8.69
C GLY A 44 8.36 -1.46 -10.16
N ARG A 45 7.53 -0.44 -10.45
CA ARG A 45 7.22 -0.02 -11.83
C ARG A 45 8.44 0.50 -12.57
N LEU A 46 9.25 1.34 -11.92
CA LEU A 46 10.49 1.86 -12.51
C LEU A 46 11.50 0.73 -12.79
N ALA A 47 11.61 -0.25 -11.89
CA ALA A 47 12.45 -1.42 -12.09
C ALA A 47 11.99 -2.28 -13.28
N MET A 48 10.68 -2.53 -13.42
CA MET A 48 10.13 -3.25 -14.57
C MET A 48 10.39 -2.50 -15.89
N LEU A 49 10.23 -1.18 -15.89
CA LEU A 49 10.53 -0.34 -17.05
C LEU A 49 12.04 -0.41 -17.41
N GLY A 50 12.91 -0.31 -16.41
CA GLY A 50 14.35 -0.47 -16.59
C GLY A 50 14.74 -1.83 -17.19
N PHE A 51 14.09 -2.91 -16.77
CA PHE A 51 14.29 -4.24 -17.35
C PHE A 51 13.87 -4.31 -18.83
N VAL A 52 12.68 -3.80 -19.16
CA VAL A 52 12.19 -3.79 -20.55
C VAL A 52 13.12 -2.96 -21.45
N ILE A 53 13.60 -1.82 -20.95
CA ILE A 53 14.56 -0.97 -21.67
C ILE A 53 15.89 -1.71 -21.86
N ALA A 54 16.40 -2.39 -20.83
CA ALA A 54 17.65 -3.16 -20.93
C ALA A 54 17.54 -4.28 -21.99
N VAL A 55 16.43 -5.01 -22.01
CA VAL A 55 16.17 -6.04 -23.02
C VAL A 55 16.03 -5.41 -24.41
N GLY A 56 15.25 -4.35 -24.55
CA GLY A 56 15.07 -3.64 -25.81
C GLY A 56 16.38 -3.05 -26.36
N SER A 57 17.23 -2.52 -25.49
CA SER A 57 18.56 -2.01 -25.85
C SER A 57 19.45 -3.14 -26.39
N TYR A 58 19.48 -4.29 -25.71
CA TYR A 58 20.27 -5.43 -26.16
C TYR A 58 19.79 -5.94 -27.53
N LEU A 59 18.47 -6.02 -27.74
CA LEU A 59 17.90 -6.46 -29.02
C LEU A 59 18.22 -5.51 -30.19
N THR A 60 18.30 -4.20 -29.93
CA THR A 60 18.48 -3.19 -30.99
C THR A 60 19.95 -2.84 -31.24
N THR A 61 20.76 -2.76 -30.19
CA THR A 61 22.16 -2.28 -30.24
C THR A 61 23.20 -3.36 -29.96
N GLY A 62 22.77 -4.55 -29.51
CA GLY A 62 23.67 -5.62 -29.03
C GLY A 62 24.31 -5.32 -27.67
N GLN A 63 23.99 -4.18 -27.03
CA GLN A 63 24.54 -3.74 -25.76
C GLN A 63 23.42 -3.51 -24.74
N ILE A 64 23.64 -3.96 -23.50
CA ILE A 64 22.68 -3.75 -22.40
C ILE A 64 22.61 -2.26 -22.02
N LEU A 65 23.74 -1.57 -22.03
CA LEU A 65 23.85 -0.12 -21.86
C LEU A 65 24.62 0.46 -23.06
N PRO A 66 23.94 1.10 -24.01
CA PRO A 66 24.58 1.60 -25.21
C PRO A 66 25.48 2.80 -24.86
N GLY A 67 26.77 2.70 -25.17
CA GLY A 67 27.74 3.78 -24.97
C GLY A 67 28.36 3.88 -23.57
N VAL A 68 28.15 2.89 -22.69
CA VAL A 68 28.93 2.72 -21.45
C VAL A 68 30.00 1.65 -21.72
N PHE A 69 31.27 2.06 -21.77
CA PHE A 69 32.43 1.19 -22.01
C PHE A 69 33.07 0.73 -20.71
#